data_AF-A0A816XT39-F1
#
_entry.id   AF-A0A816XT39-F1
#
_cell.length_a   1.000
_cell.length_b   1.000
_cell.length_c   1.000
_cell.angle_alpha   90.00
_cell.angle_beta   90.00
_cell.angle_gamma   90.00
#
_symmetry.space_group_name_H-M   'P 1'
#
loop_
_entity.id
_entity.type
_entity.pdbx_description
1 polymer ?
#
loop_
_entity_poly.entity_id
_entity_poly.type
_entity_poly.pdbx_seq_one_letter_code
_entity_poly.pdbx_strand_id
1 'polypeptide(L)'
;GSIIHSVTPGKMWYGGDITHGNGYGGESIYAGYQVTDKKFIQKHDRKGISMVNFHENVVGSQLMLLMKEFPDLDGDQVAFGQVLDGFQNCI
;
A
#
# COMPACT_ATOMS: atom_id res chain seq x y z
N GLY A 1 13.67 3.27 -11.95
CA GLY A 1 12.82 3.35 -10.75
C GLY A 1 11.58 2.53 -10.99
N SER A 2 10.92 2.06 -9.92
CA SER A 2 9.60 1.43 -10.03
C SER A 2 8.55 2.46 -10.39
N ILE A 3 7.56 2.07 -11.19
CA ILE A 3 6.45 2.96 -11.58
C ILE A 3 5.27 2.86 -10.62
N ILE A 4 4.38 3.86 -10.67
CA ILE A 4 3.00 3.75 -10.19
C ILE A 4 2.21 3.09 -11.32
N HIS A 5 1.85 1.82 -11.16
CA HIS A 5 1.30 1.00 -12.25
C HIS A 5 -0.24 1.06 -12.33
N SER A 6 -0.93 1.54 -11.29
CA SER A 6 -2.38 1.74 -11.31
C SER A 6 -2.78 3.00 -10.55
N VAL A 7 -3.58 3.85 -11.17
CA VAL A 7 -4.01 5.14 -10.63
C VAL A 7 -5.52 5.23 -10.73
N THR A 8 -6.19 5.39 -9.59
CA THR A 8 -7.59 5.82 -9.53
C THR A 8 -7.64 7.24 -8.94
N PRO A 9 -7.83 8.28 -9.77
CA PRO A 9 -7.80 9.68 -9.33
C PRO A 9 -8.76 9.95 -8.16
N GLY A 10 -8.28 10.74 -7.18
CA GLY A 10 -9.02 11.07 -5.96
C GLY A 10 -9.29 9.89 -5.00
N LYS A 11 -8.85 8.67 -5.31
CA LYS A 11 -9.07 7.48 -4.49
C LYS A 11 -7.76 6.85 -4.02
N MET A 12 -7.06 6.14 -4.90
CA MET A 12 -5.93 5.29 -4.51
C MET A 12 -4.98 5.07 -5.68
N TRP A 13 -3.68 5.06 -5.41
CA TRP A 13 -2.63 4.84 -6.41
C TRP A 13 -1.75 3.67 -5.94
N TYR A 14 -1.40 2.75 -6.84
CA TYR A 14 -0.60 1.56 -6.55
C TYR A 14 0.77 1.63 -7.19
N GLY A 15 1.79 1.28 -6.41
CA GLY A 15 3.17 1.22 -6.84
C GLY A 15 3.96 0.18 -6.08
N GLY A 16 5.29 0.19 -6.26
CA GLY A 16 6.17 -0.72 -5.54
C GLY A 16 6.25 -2.14 -6.12
N ASP A 17 5.68 -2.38 -7.31
CA ASP A 17 6.02 -3.57 -8.08
C ASP A 17 7.38 -3.35 -8.77
N ILE A 18 8.43 -3.75 -8.06
CA ILE A 18 9.82 -3.54 -8.49
C ILE A 18 10.32 -4.60 -9.48
N THR A 19 9.57 -5.68 -9.71
CA THR A 19 10.02 -6.81 -10.54
C THR A 19 9.32 -6.82 -11.90
N HIS A 20 8.00 -6.62 -11.95
CA HIS A 20 7.21 -6.70 -13.19
C HIS A 20 6.59 -5.36 -13.59
N GLY A 21 6.42 -4.43 -12.65
CA GLY A 21 5.79 -3.13 -12.89
C GLY A 21 4.33 -3.20 -13.32
N ASN A 22 3.62 -4.30 -13.06
CA ASN A 22 2.25 -4.55 -13.54
C ASN A 22 1.26 -4.94 -12.43
N GLY A 23 1.71 -4.98 -11.18
CA GLY A 23 0.89 -5.31 -10.01
C GLY A 23 0.97 -6.79 -9.59
N TYR A 24 1.70 -7.65 -10.32
CA TYR A 24 1.84 -9.07 -10.00
C TYR A 24 3.22 -9.43 -9.42
N GLY A 25 4.12 -8.45 -9.28
CA GLY A 25 5.47 -8.64 -8.75
C GLY A 25 5.73 -7.97 -7.41
N GLY A 26 7.01 -7.83 -7.12
CA GLY A 26 7.51 -7.28 -5.87
C GLY A 26 7.96 -8.35 -4.88
N GLU A 27 8.86 -7.96 -4.00
CA GLU A 27 9.45 -8.83 -2.99
C GLU A 27 9.69 -8.05 -1.70
N SER A 28 9.73 -8.76 -0.58
CA SER A 28 10.09 -8.18 0.70
C SER A 28 11.54 -8.56 1.05
N ILE A 29 12.23 -7.68 1.78
CA ILE A 29 13.53 -8.00 2.38
C ILE A 29 13.44 -9.14 3.40
N TYR A 30 12.23 -9.40 3.89
CA TYR A 30 11.88 -10.53 4.74
C TYR A 30 11.20 -11.57 3.86
N ALA A 31 11.97 -12.55 3.38
CA ALA A 31 11.46 -13.58 2.47
C ALA A 31 10.20 -14.26 3.05
N GLY A 32 9.07 -14.11 2.35
CA GLY A 32 7.80 -14.74 2.74
C GLY A 32 7.15 -14.17 4.00
N TYR A 33 7.40 -12.91 4.35
CA TYR A 33 6.76 -12.30 5.52
C TYR A 33 5.24 -12.29 5.38
N GLN A 34 4.59 -12.92 6.35
CA GLN A 34 3.15 -12.87 6.52
C GLN A 34 2.81 -11.84 7.61
N VAL A 35 1.79 -11.03 7.36
CA VAL A 35 1.24 -10.15 8.38
C VAL A 35 0.46 -10.98 9.38
N THR A 36 1.13 -11.46 10.42
CA THR A 36 0.53 -12.31 11.48
C THR A 36 0.17 -11.52 12.73
N ASP A 37 0.86 -10.40 12.99
CA ASP A 37 0.65 -9.57 14.17
C ASP A 37 -0.18 -8.31 13.86
N LYS A 38 -1.48 -8.38 14.14
CA LYS A 38 -2.43 -7.25 14.00
C LYS A 38 -2.24 -6.14 15.04
N LYS A 39 -1.27 -6.26 15.95
CA LYS A 39 -1.09 -5.39 17.12
C LYS A 39 -0.69 -3.94 16.79
N PHE A 40 -0.26 -3.67 15.56
CA PHE A 40 0.17 -2.34 15.12
C PHE A 40 -0.63 -1.81 13.91
N ILE A 41 -1.84 -2.34 13.67
CA ILE A 41 -2.68 -1.89 12.57
C ILE A 41 -3.23 -0.50 12.90
N GLN A 42 -2.70 0.51 12.22
CA GLN A 42 -3.33 1.81 12.15
C GLN A 42 -4.59 1.73 11.27
N LYS A 43 -5.56 2.59 11.55
CA LYS A 43 -6.76 2.71 10.72
C LYS A 43 -6.48 3.53 9.48
N HIS A 44 -7.19 3.24 8.40
CA HIS A 44 -7.18 4.02 7.17
C HIS A 44 -8.16 5.21 7.28
N ASP A 45 -8.02 6.01 8.34
CA ASP A 45 -8.92 7.12 8.70
C ASP A 45 -8.55 8.46 8.04
N ARG A 46 -7.53 8.47 7.18
CA ARG A 46 -7.02 9.66 6.50
C ARG A 46 -6.19 9.27 5.27
N LYS A 47 -5.75 10.28 4.52
CA LYS A 47 -4.77 10.10 3.44
C LYS A 47 -3.45 9.57 4.00
N GLY A 48 -2.82 8.63 3.31
CA GLY A 48 -1.61 7.99 3.82
C GLY A 48 -1.10 6.87 2.95
N ILE A 49 -0.23 6.04 3.51
CA ILE A 49 0.42 4.92 2.83
C ILE A 49 0.05 3.63 3.54
N SER A 50 -0.38 2.65 2.76
CA SER A 50 -0.72 1.30 3.23
C SER A 50 0.00 0.24 2.39
N MET A 51 0.29 -0.90 3.02
CA MET A 51 0.91 -2.05 2.38
C MET A 51 -0.14 -2.82 1.60
N VAL A 52 0.19 -3.26 0.37
CA VAL A 52 -0.69 -4.15 -0.39
C VAL A 52 -0.45 -5.58 0.10
N ASN A 53 -1.46 -6.14 0.72
CA ASN A 53 -1.51 -7.54 1.09
C ASN A 53 -2.03 -8.36 -0.10
N PHE A 54 -1.27 -9.36 -0.51
CA PHE A 54 -1.68 -10.30 -1.55
C PHE A 54 -2.51 -11.45 -0.94
N HIS A 55 -2.75 -12.49 -1.76
CA HIS A 55 -3.36 -13.72 -1.27
C HIS A 55 -2.53 -14.32 -0.12
N GLU A 56 -3.21 -14.93 0.86
CA GLU A 56 -2.60 -15.62 2.02
C GLU A 56 -1.84 -14.74 3.03
N ASN A 57 -2.16 -13.45 3.12
CA ASN A 57 -1.51 -12.52 4.06
C ASN A 57 -0.02 -12.27 3.80
N VAL A 58 0.46 -12.57 2.60
CA VAL A 58 1.84 -12.33 2.17
C VAL A 58 1.97 -10.89 1.67
N VAL A 59 2.97 -10.18 2.17
CA VAL A 59 3.30 -8.82 1.72
C VAL A 59 4.66 -8.79 1.03
N GLY A 60 4.72 -8.05 -0.07
CA GLY A 60 5.95 -7.80 -0.84
C GLY A 60 6.40 -6.34 -0.69
N SER A 61 6.82 -5.75 -1.80
CA SER A 61 7.20 -4.34 -1.89
C SER A 61 6.07 -3.40 -2.34
N GLN A 62 4.90 -3.94 -2.68
CA GLN A 62 3.80 -3.14 -3.20
C GLN A 62 3.11 -2.32 -2.11
N LEU A 63 2.81 -1.07 -2.44
CA LEU A 63 2.15 -0.12 -1.56
C LEU A 63 1.04 0.61 -2.29
N MET A 64 0.08 1.12 -1.51
CA MET A 64 -0.96 2.01 -1.97
C MET A 64 -0.86 3.38 -1.30
N LEU A 65 -0.97 4.43 -2.10
CA LEU A 65 -1.16 5.80 -1.64
C LEU A 65 -2.66 6.09 -1.59
N LEU A 66 -3.18 6.36 -0.40
CA LEU A 66 -4.58 6.68 -0.16
C LEU A 66 -4.81 8.18 -0.26
N MET A 67 -5.71 8.58 -1.15
CA MET A 67 -6.06 9.98 -1.41
C MET A 67 -7.25 10.47 -0.60
N LYS A 68 -7.88 9.56 0.17
CA LYS A 68 -8.96 9.77 1.13
C LYS A 68 -8.93 8.64 2.17
N GLU A 69 -9.84 8.67 3.14
CA GLU A 69 -10.08 7.57 4.08
C GLU A 69 -10.66 6.32 3.39
N PHE A 70 -10.28 5.14 3.88
CA PHE A 70 -10.76 3.83 3.43
C PHE A 70 -10.94 2.85 4.61
N PRO A 71 -11.92 3.07 5.50
CA PRO A 71 -12.15 2.17 6.65
C PRO A 71 -12.36 0.70 6.26
N ASP A 72 -12.86 0.45 5.04
CA ASP A 72 -13.08 -0.90 4.51
C ASP A 72 -11.78 -1.72 4.32
N LEU A 73 -10.60 -1.08 4.38
CA LEU A 73 -9.31 -1.75 4.30
C LEU A 73 -8.75 -2.14 5.68
N ASP A 74 -9.38 -1.69 6.76
CA ASP A 74 -8.92 -1.94 8.13
C ASP A 74 -8.94 -3.45 8.44
N GLY A 75 -7.80 -3.95 8.93
CA GLY A 75 -7.68 -5.35 9.35
C GLY A 75 -7.25 -6.33 8.25
N ASP A 76 -7.35 -5.91 6.98
CA ASP A 76 -6.92 -6.67 5.80
C ASP A 76 -5.63 -6.10 5.17
N GLN A 77 -5.54 -4.77 5.13
CA GLN A 77 -4.35 -4.03 4.71
C GLN A 77 -3.69 -3.37 5.92
N VAL A 78 -2.40 -3.06 5.81
CA VAL A 78 -1.61 -2.50 6.92
C VAL A 78 -1.23 -1.06 6.61
N ALA A 79 -1.92 -0.10 7.21
CA ALA A 79 -1.48 1.28 7.22
C ALA A 79 -0.16 1.40 8.01
N PHE A 80 0.86 2.02 7.40
CA PHE A 80 2.20 2.11 8.01
C PHE A 80 2.83 3.51 7.89
N GLY A 81 2.21 4.45 7.18
CA GLY A 81 2.80 5.77 7.00
C GLY A 81 1.80 6.83 6.54
N GLN A 82 2.25 8.08 6.56
CA GLN A 82 1.50 9.24 6.10
C GLN A 82 2.41 10.11 5.23
N VAL A 83 1.82 10.70 4.19
CA VAL A 83 2.50 11.70 3.36
C VAL A 83 2.31 13.06 4.03
N LEU A 84 3.42 13.72 4.33
CA LEU A 84 3.43 15.03 5.02
C LEU A 84 3.33 16.21 4.05
N ASP A 85 3.83 16.04 2.82
CA ASP A 85 3.81 17.05 1.75
C ASP A 85 3.77 16.36 0.37
N GLY A 86 3.25 17.04 -0.64
CA GLY A 86 3.25 16.59 -2.04
C GLY A 86 1.90 16.08 -2.55
N PHE A 87 0.87 15.99 -1.71
CA PHE A 87 -0.48 15.58 -2.15
C PHE A 87 -1.10 16.51 -3.20
N GLN A 88 -0.69 17.78 -3.23
CA GLN A 88 -1.06 18.75 -4.26
C GLN A 88 -0.61 18.34 -5.67
N ASN A 89 0.43 17.50 -5.77
CA ASN A 89 0.92 16.97 -7.03
C ASN A 89 0.22 15.65 -7.42
N CYS A 90 -0.60 15.09 -6.51
CA CYS A 90 -1.36 13.87 -6.72
C CYS A 90 -2.78 14.23 -7.16
N ILE A 91 -2.91 14.65 -8.42
CA ILE A 91 -4.18 15.10 -9.04
C ILE A 91 -4.87 13.94 -9.76
#